data_AF-A0A7C8VW59-F1
#
_entry.id   AF-A0A7C8VW59-F1
#
_cell.length_a   1.000
_cell.length_b   1.000
_cell.length_c   1.000
_cell.angle_alpha   90.00
_cell.angle_beta   90.00
_cell.angle_gamma   90.00
#
_symmetry.space_group_name_H-M   'P 1'
#
loop_
_entity.id
_entity.type
_entity.pdbx_description
1 polymer ?
#
loop_
_entity_poly.entity_id
_entity_poly.type
_entity_poly.pdbx_seq_one_letter_code
_entity_poly.pdbx_strand_id
1 'polypeptide(L)'
;MREESYKQRKGFLEKNTTLHLSLVRLSVRNIPRNIDEKDLKMMARKALVEFAKEAKEGKREGISKEEARRGGQEEKEEEAQRRAKGKGVVKQAKIVREKSGAGRSMGYGFIEYIGHRWALMGLRWLNGREVAHLTVEEKEKKGGDEVLEVSKEDKKRRLIVEFALENVQVVQRRKDKEKAAKGRLPRTKEEREALDNDKKFKGKGDRKRKWSKGGEEEQEKGEKGKDAEEKQKGKGNPEKWDKEKRAAQIIARKRQKRRMRGGA
;
A
#
# COMPACT_ATOMS: atom_id res chain seq x y z
N MET A 1 -25.45 -16.02 3.06
CA MET A 1 -24.01 -15.69 2.97
C MET A 1 -23.43 -15.68 1.55
N ARG A 2 -23.44 -16.79 0.78
CA ARG A 2 -22.84 -16.81 -0.59
C ARG A 2 -23.60 -15.91 -1.58
N GLU A 3 -24.92 -16.03 -1.62
CA GLU A 3 -25.78 -15.23 -2.49
C GLU A 3 -25.76 -13.74 -2.14
N GLU A 4 -25.72 -13.41 -0.85
CA GLU A 4 -25.63 -12.02 -0.39
C GLU A 4 -24.30 -11.38 -0.82
N SER A 5 -23.19 -12.11 -0.72
CA SER A 5 -21.90 -11.66 -1.26
C SER A 5 -21.97 -11.39 -2.76
N TYR A 6 -22.59 -12.32 -3.50
CA TYR A 6 -22.76 -12.18 -4.94
C TYR A 6 -23.61 -10.95 -5.30
N LYS A 7 -24.77 -10.78 -4.67
CA LYS A 7 -25.66 -9.61 -4.86
C LYS A 7 -24.93 -8.30 -4.53
N GLN A 8 -24.21 -8.26 -3.42
CA GLN A 8 -23.44 -7.08 -3.02
C GLN A 8 -22.37 -6.72 -4.05
N ARG A 9 -21.62 -7.71 -4.54
CA ARG A 9 -20.55 -7.50 -5.53
C ARG A 9 -21.08 -7.12 -6.89
N LYS A 10 -22.17 -7.77 -7.33
CA LYS A 10 -22.88 -7.41 -8.55
C LYS A 10 -23.33 -5.95 -8.48
N GLY A 11 -23.95 -5.55 -7.37
CA GLY A 11 -24.36 -4.16 -7.15
C GLY A 11 -23.19 -3.16 -7.17
N PHE A 12 -22.00 -3.52 -6.66
CA PHE A 12 -20.83 -2.65 -6.75
C PHE A 12 -20.33 -2.45 -8.19
N LEU A 13 -20.35 -3.52 -9.00
CA LEU A 13 -19.95 -3.46 -10.41
C LEU A 13 -20.95 -2.66 -11.26
N GLU A 14 -22.26 -2.87 -11.02
CA GLU A 14 -23.32 -2.16 -11.73
C GLU A 14 -23.33 -0.65 -11.41
N LYS A 15 -23.06 -0.28 -10.15
CA LYS A 15 -23.03 1.13 -9.73
C LYS A 15 -21.77 1.87 -10.19
N ASN A 16 -20.66 1.16 -10.39
CA ASN A 16 -19.39 1.79 -10.70
C ASN A 16 -18.62 1.00 -11.76
N THR A 17 -18.70 1.49 -13.00
CA THR A 17 -18.00 0.94 -14.17
C THR A 17 -16.47 1.04 -14.09
N THR A 18 -15.92 1.84 -13.18
CA THR A 18 -14.47 1.90 -12.94
C THR A 18 -13.95 0.74 -12.08
N LEU A 19 -14.85 -0.06 -11.48
CA LEU A 19 -14.49 -1.26 -10.76
C LEU A 19 -14.43 -2.47 -11.70
N HIS A 20 -13.40 -3.29 -11.56
CA HIS A 20 -13.25 -4.55 -12.27
C HIS A 20 -12.84 -5.68 -11.32
N LEU A 21 -13.04 -6.92 -11.74
CA LEU A 21 -12.51 -8.08 -11.03
C LEU A 21 -10.99 -8.18 -11.27
N SER A 22 -10.21 -8.21 -10.20
CA SER A 22 -8.78 -8.46 -10.28
C SER A 22 -8.50 -9.89 -10.73
N LEU A 23 -7.48 -10.09 -11.56
CA LEU A 23 -6.99 -11.42 -11.92
C LEU A 23 -5.92 -11.93 -10.93
N VAL A 24 -5.20 -11.06 -10.25
CA VAL A 24 -4.03 -11.42 -9.44
C VAL A 24 -4.20 -11.16 -7.95
N ARG A 25 -5.24 -10.41 -7.56
CA ARG A 25 -5.50 -10.02 -6.18
C ARG A 25 -6.76 -10.67 -5.63
N LEU A 26 -6.64 -11.29 -4.46
CA LEU A 26 -7.72 -11.89 -3.72
C LEU A 26 -8.16 -10.96 -2.57
N SER A 27 -9.46 -10.90 -2.34
CA SER A 27 -10.11 -10.38 -1.14
C SER A 27 -10.33 -11.55 -0.18
N VAL A 28 -9.85 -11.43 1.05
CA VAL A 28 -10.02 -12.41 2.12
C VAL A 28 -10.85 -11.77 3.21
N ARG A 29 -12.01 -12.36 3.53
CA ARG A 29 -12.92 -11.90 4.59
C ARG A 29 -13.06 -12.93 5.69
N ASN A 30 -13.63 -12.49 6.80
CA ASN A 30 -13.81 -13.27 8.02
C ASN A 30 -12.47 -13.72 8.64
N ILE A 31 -11.45 -12.86 8.53
CA ILE A 31 -10.14 -13.09 9.13
C ILE A 31 -10.23 -12.85 10.65
N PRO A 32 -9.78 -13.78 11.50
CA PRO A 32 -9.56 -13.52 12.92
C PRO A 32 -8.71 -12.26 13.17
N ARG A 33 -9.03 -11.47 14.22
CA ARG A 33 -8.45 -10.13 14.40
C ARG A 33 -6.98 -10.13 14.86
N ASN A 34 -6.55 -11.24 15.44
CA ASN A 34 -5.19 -11.52 15.91
C ASN A 34 -4.22 -11.88 14.76
N ILE A 35 -4.75 -12.27 13.59
CA ILE A 35 -3.95 -12.55 12.40
C ILE A 35 -3.37 -11.24 11.88
N ASP A 36 -2.06 -11.22 11.69
CA ASP A 36 -1.33 -10.09 11.13
C ASP A 36 -1.06 -10.26 9.62
N GLU A 37 -0.47 -9.24 9.02
CA GLU A 37 -0.11 -9.28 7.60
C GLU A 37 0.95 -10.34 7.26
N LYS A 38 1.80 -10.74 8.22
CA LYS A 38 2.83 -11.77 8.03
C LYS A 38 2.18 -13.16 8.02
N ASP A 39 1.29 -13.43 8.97
CA ASP A 39 0.50 -14.66 9.06
C ASP A 39 -0.33 -14.83 7.78
N LEU A 40 -1.00 -13.77 7.33
CA LEU A 40 -1.77 -13.79 6.07
C LEU A 40 -0.89 -14.10 4.86
N LYS A 41 0.33 -13.56 4.82
CA LYS A 41 1.31 -13.84 3.76
C LYS A 41 1.83 -15.28 3.82
N MET A 42 2.01 -15.83 5.02
CA MET A 42 2.44 -17.21 5.22
C MET A 42 1.34 -18.20 4.82
N MET A 43 0.10 -17.97 5.24
CA MET A 43 -1.07 -18.74 4.81
C MET A 43 -1.20 -18.75 3.27
N ALA A 44 -1.01 -17.59 2.63
CA ALA A 44 -1.01 -17.49 1.17
C ALA A 44 0.08 -18.35 0.51
N ARG A 45 1.28 -18.43 1.10
CA ARG A 45 2.38 -19.29 0.59
C ARG A 45 2.08 -20.77 0.81
N LYS A 46 1.65 -21.16 2.01
CA LYS A 46 1.28 -22.54 2.33
C LYS A 46 0.16 -23.03 1.41
N ALA A 47 -0.82 -22.17 1.11
CA ALA A 47 -1.93 -22.51 0.23
C ALA A 47 -1.49 -23.02 -1.14
N LEU A 48 -0.41 -22.47 -1.70
CA LEU A 48 0.10 -22.90 -3.00
C LEU A 48 0.77 -24.28 -2.94
N VAL A 49 1.54 -24.52 -1.88
CA VAL A 49 2.23 -25.79 -1.66
C VAL A 49 1.22 -26.90 -1.43
N GLU A 50 0.24 -26.65 -0.55
CA GLU A 50 -0.79 -27.63 -0.21
C GLU A 50 -1.78 -27.85 -1.35
N PHE A 51 -2.10 -26.81 -2.15
CA PHE A 51 -2.84 -27.01 -3.40
C PHE A 51 -2.09 -27.94 -4.36
N ALA A 52 -0.78 -27.72 -4.53
CA ALA A 52 0.02 -28.55 -5.42
C ALA A 52 0.10 -30.02 -4.95
N LYS A 53 0.17 -30.25 -3.64
CA LYS A 53 0.06 -31.59 -3.03
C LYS A 53 -1.30 -32.21 -3.29
N GLU A 54 -2.39 -31.53 -2.95
CA GLU A 54 -3.77 -32.02 -3.15
C GLU A 54 -4.08 -32.29 -4.63
N ALA A 55 -3.54 -31.48 -5.55
CA ALA A 55 -3.67 -31.70 -6.99
C ALA A 55 -2.85 -32.90 -7.49
N LYS A 56 -1.64 -33.12 -6.95
CA LYS A 56 -0.82 -34.29 -7.27
C LYS A 56 -1.45 -35.59 -6.75
N GLU A 57 -2.11 -35.51 -5.60
CA GLU A 57 -2.86 -36.61 -4.98
C GLU A 57 -4.25 -36.85 -5.62
N GLY A 58 -4.66 -36.03 -6.59
CA GLY A 58 -5.96 -36.16 -7.26
C GLY A 58 -7.17 -35.73 -6.41
N LYS A 59 -6.95 -35.17 -5.21
CA LYS A 59 -8.02 -34.62 -4.35
C LYS A 59 -8.64 -33.34 -4.93
N ARG A 60 -7.90 -32.65 -5.81
CA ARG A 60 -8.38 -31.49 -6.55
C ARG A 60 -7.99 -31.56 -8.00
N GLU A 61 -8.80 -30.92 -8.83
CA GLU A 61 -8.42 -30.59 -10.18
C GLU A 61 -7.27 -29.57 -10.19
N GLY A 62 -6.25 -29.89 -10.97
CA GLY A 62 -5.15 -28.99 -11.27
C GLY A 62 -5.59 -27.74 -12.02
N ILE A 63 -4.63 -26.87 -12.31
CA ILE A 63 -4.89 -25.69 -13.14
C ILE A 63 -4.96 -26.10 -14.61
N SER A 64 -6.02 -25.74 -15.30
CA SER A 64 -6.19 -26.07 -16.72
C SER A 64 -5.22 -25.28 -17.61
N LYS A 65 -5.04 -25.72 -18.86
CA LYS A 65 -4.19 -25.01 -19.84
C LYS A 65 -4.68 -23.58 -20.09
N GLU A 66 -5.99 -23.36 -20.09
CA GLU A 66 -6.60 -22.06 -20.30
C GLU A 66 -6.34 -21.12 -19.12
N GLU A 67 -6.54 -21.62 -17.90
CA GLU A 67 -6.27 -20.88 -16.68
C GLU A 67 -4.80 -20.49 -16.54
N ALA A 68 -3.89 -21.39 -16.95
CA ALA A 68 -2.46 -21.12 -16.97
C ALA A 68 -2.07 -20.06 -18.01
N ARG A 69 -2.80 -19.93 -19.12
CA ARG A 69 -2.51 -18.96 -20.19
C ARG A 69 -3.12 -17.57 -19.96
N ARG A 70 -4.15 -17.47 -19.12
CA ARG A 70 -4.95 -16.24 -18.90
C ARG A 70 -4.15 -15.03 -18.39
N GLY A 71 -2.99 -15.25 -17.77
CA GLY A 71 -2.10 -14.18 -17.28
C GLY A 71 -1.49 -13.28 -18.36
N GLY A 72 -1.46 -13.74 -19.61
CA GLY A 72 -0.85 -12.99 -20.71
C GLY A 72 0.68 -12.90 -20.60
N GLN A 73 1.28 -11.97 -21.36
CA GLN A 73 2.73 -11.81 -21.46
C GLN A 73 3.33 -11.02 -20.29
N GLU A 74 2.62 -10.00 -19.78
CA GLU A 74 3.07 -9.21 -18.61
C GLU A 74 3.33 -10.10 -17.39
N GLU A 75 2.45 -11.07 -17.10
CA GLU A 75 2.61 -12.00 -15.98
C GLU A 75 3.84 -12.89 -16.12
N LYS A 76 4.13 -13.35 -17.35
CA LYS A 76 5.32 -14.19 -17.63
C LYS A 76 6.61 -13.41 -17.40
N GLU A 77 6.65 -12.16 -17.84
CA GLU A 77 7.80 -11.28 -17.62
C GLU A 77 8.00 -10.98 -16.13
N GLU A 78 6.91 -10.70 -15.40
CA GLU A 78 6.98 -10.51 -13.95
C GLU A 78 7.46 -11.77 -13.23
N GLU A 79 6.99 -12.96 -13.63
CA GLU A 79 7.44 -14.22 -13.07
C GLU A 79 8.94 -14.48 -13.33
N ALA A 80 9.42 -14.20 -14.54
CA ALA A 80 10.83 -14.29 -14.89
C ALA A 80 11.68 -13.32 -14.05
N GLN A 81 11.25 -12.06 -13.93
CA GLN A 81 11.92 -11.06 -13.09
C GLN A 81 11.94 -11.47 -11.62
N ARG A 82 10.87 -12.10 -11.12
CA ARG A 82 10.80 -12.61 -9.74
C ARG A 82 11.78 -13.74 -9.51
N ARG A 83 11.85 -14.70 -10.44
CA ARG A 83 12.82 -15.80 -10.42
C ARG A 83 14.24 -15.24 -10.40
N ALA A 84 14.56 -14.30 -11.28
CA ALA A 84 15.87 -13.65 -11.32
C ALA A 84 16.22 -12.90 -10.01
N LYS A 85 15.23 -12.29 -9.35
CA LYS A 85 15.42 -11.56 -8.08
C LYS A 85 15.27 -12.42 -6.82
N GLY A 86 15.04 -13.74 -6.96
CA GLY A 86 14.78 -14.63 -5.81
C GLY A 86 13.56 -14.26 -4.96
N LYS A 87 12.61 -13.48 -5.48
CA LYS A 87 11.45 -13.00 -4.70
C LYS A 87 10.38 -14.09 -4.58
N GLY A 88 9.57 -14.09 -3.53
CA GLY A 88 8.42 -15.01 -3.41
C GLY A 88 7.30 -14.75 -4.42
N VAL A 89 6.40 -15.72 -4.59
CA VAL A 89 5.21 -15.64 -5.48
C VAL A 89 4.10 -14.71 -4.95
N VAL A 90 4.03 -14.50 -3.63
CA VAL A 90 3.12 -13.54 -3.00
C VAL A 90 3.77 -12.16 -2.98
N LYS A 91 3.26 -11.23 -3.79
CA LYS A 91 3.74 -9.83 -3.86
C LYS A 91 3.46 -9.11 -2.55
N GLN A 92 2.19 -9.07 -2.14
CA GLN A 92 1.75 -8.33 -0.98
C GLN A 92 0.63 -9.07 -0.24
N ALA A 93 0.63 -8.96 1.10
CA ALA A 93 -0.54 -9.25 1.92
C ALA A 93 -0.81 -8.02 2.77
N LYS A 94 -2.08 -7.60 2.88
CA LYS A 94 -2.46 -6.42 3.65
C LYS A 94 -3.80 -6.62 4.33
N ILE A 95 -3.86 -6.36 5.63
CA ILE A 95 -5.09 -6.34 6.40
C ILE A 95 -5.61 -4.91 6.46
N VAL A 96 -6.92 -4.75 6.32
CA VAL A 96 -7.55 -3.43 6.48
C VAL A 96 -7.79 -3.19 7.95
N ARG A 97 -7.36 -2.03 8.40
CA ARG A 97 -7.42 -1.57 9.79
C ARG A 97 -8.24 -0.29 9.84
N GLU A 98 -8.90 -0.07 10.97
CA GLU A 98 -9.64 1.16 11.23
C GLU A 98 -8.70 2.37 11.17
N LYS A 99 -9.15 3.47 10.53
CA LYS A 99 -8.37 4.71 10.45
C LYS A 99 -8.52 5.57 11.72
N SER A 100 -9.69 5.51 12.35
CA SER A 100 -9.99 6.10 13.65
C SER A 100 -9.65 5.11 14.77
N GLY A 101 -9.10 5.60 15.88
CA GLY A 101 -8.80 4.76 17.05
C GLY A 101 -7.52 3.92 16.95
N ALA A 102 -7.49 2.78 17.66
CA ALA A 102 -6.29 1.97 17.91
C ALA A 102 -5.80 1.12 16.73
N GLY A 103 -6.25 1.39 15.49
CA GLY A 103 -5.83 0.61 14.31
C GLY A 103 -6.31 -0.85 14.31
N ARG A 104 -7.49 -1.11 14.89
CA ARG A 104 -8.04 -2.45 15.03
C ARG A 104 -8.28 -3.09 13.65
N SER A 105 -7.99 -4.38 13.52
CA SER A 105 -8.28 -5.15 12.30
C SER A 105 -9.78 -5.14 12.01
N MET A 106 -10.14 -4.85 10.76
CA MET A 106 -11.53 -4.90 10.28
C MET A 106 -11.99 -6.32 9.93
N GLY A 107 -11.13 -7.33 10.08
CA GLY A 107 -11.46 -8.73 9.78
C GLY A 107 -11.50 -9.06 8.29
N TYR A 108 -10.91 -8.20 7.45
CA TYR A 108 -10.71 -8.48 6.03
C TYR A 108 -9.37 -7.91 5.54
N GLY A 109 -8.86 -8.48 4.46
CA GLY A 109 -7.58 -8.15 3.88
C GLY A 109 -7.49 -8.54 2.42
N PHE A 110 -6.32 -8.34 1.85
CA PHE A 110 -6.04 -8.62 0.46
C PHE A 110 -4.70 -9.35 0.32
N ILE A 111 -4.68 -10.33 -0.59
CA ILE A 111 -3.47 -11.04 -1.00
C ILE A 111 -3.26 -10.75 -2.49
N GLU A 112 -2.10 -10.24 -2.85
CA GLU A 112 -1.69 -10.02 -4.23
C GLU A 112 -0.62 -11.03 -4.61
N TYR A 113 -0.92 -11.85 -5.60
CA TYR A 113 0.03 -12.77 -6.21
C TYR A 113 0.72 -12.12 -7.40
N ILE A 114 1.84 -12.71 -7.81
CA ILE A 114 2.52 -12.29 -9.02
C ILE A 114 1.73 -12.57 -10.29
N GLY A 115 0.80 -13.52 -10.23
CA GLY A 115 0.11 -14.01 -11.40
C GLY A 115 -1.22 -14.67 -11.10
N HIS A 116 -2.06 -14.73 -12.13
CA HIS A 116 -3.40 -15.30 -12.10
C HIS A 116 -3.39 -16.77 -11.73
N ARG A 117 -2.44 -17.56 -12.27
CA ARG A 117 -2.31 -18.98 -11.93
C ARG A 117 -2.14 -19.18 -10.42
N TRP A 118 -1.25 -18.40 -9.81
CA TRP A 118 -0.98 -18.46 -8.37
C TRP A 118 -2.19 -17.98 -7.56
N ALA A 119 -2.86 -16.92 -8.02
CA ALA A 119 -4.08 -16.44 -7.39
C ALA A 119 -5.21 -17.48 -7.42
N LEU A 120 -5.37 -18.22 -8.52
CA LEU A 120 -6.34 -19.31 -8.62
C LEU A 120 -6.03 -20.46 -7.66
N MET A 121 -4.78 -20.91 -7.60
CA MET A 121 -4.36 -21.95 -6.65
C MET A 121 -4.67 -21.53 -5.20
N GLY A 122 -4.27 -20.30 -4.85
CA GLY A 122 -4.53 -19.73 -3.53
C GLY A 122 -6.03 -19.60 -3.22
N LEU A 123 -6.83 -19.13 -4.18
CA LEU A 123 -8.28 -19.02 -4.06
C LEU A 123 -8.93 -20.38 -3.81
N ARG A 124 -8.64 -21.35 -4.68
CA ARG A 124 -9.19 -22.71 -4.59
C ARG A 124 -8.89 -23.27 -3.21
N TRP A 125 -7.63 -23.21 -2.78
CA TRP A 125 -7.23 -23.82 -1.52
C TRP A 125 -7.73 -23.06 -0.29
N LEU A 126 -7.62 -21.74 -0.21
CA LEU A 126 -7.95 -20.97 0.99
C LEU A 126 -9.46 -20.82 1.24
N ASN A 127 -10.28 -20.82 0.20
CA ASN A 127 -11.71 -20.55 0.36
C ASN A 127 -12.40 -21.65 1.19
N GLY A 128 -13.17 -21.24 2.21
CA GLY A 128 -13.90 -22.15 3.10
C GLY A 128 -13.05 -22.81 4.19
N ARG A 129 -11.74 -22.56 4.24
CA ARG A 129 -10.86 -23.10 5.29
C ARG A 129 -11.11 -22.45 6.63
N GLU A 130 -11.08 -23.26 7.67
CA GLU A 130 -11.13 -22.81 9.05
C GLU A 130 -9.77 -22.28 9.48
N VAL A 131 -9.78 -21.13 10.16
CA VAL A 131 -8.60 -20.54 10.78
C VAL A 131 -8.93 -20.19 12.23
N ALA A 132 -8.00 -20.51 13.13
CA ALA A 132 -8.12 -20.27 14.56
C ALA A 132 -7.82 -18.83 14.96
N HIS A 133 -8.34 -18.45 16.12
CA HIS A 133 -8.05 -17.21 16.80
C HIS A 133 -6.91 -17.41 17.81
N LEU A 134 -5.72 -17.84 17.39
CA LEU A 134 -4.65 -18.09 18.37
C LEU A 134 -4.36 -16.86 19.23
N THR A 135 -4.42 -17.05 20.54
CA THR A 135 -4.06 -16.01 21.51
C THR A 135 -2.60 -15.62 21.35
N VAL A 136 -2.23 -14.42 21.80
CA VAL A 136 -0.85 -13.90 21.69
C VAL A 136 0.15 -14.87 22.36
N GLU A 137 -0.24 -15.47 23.48
CA GLU A 137 0.56 -16.44 24.23
C GLU A 137 0.76 -17.77 23.48
N GLU A 138 -0.26 -18.25 22.77
CA GLU A 138 -0.15 -19.45 21.93
C GLU A 138 0.68 -19.20 20.67
N LYS A 139 0.66 -17.97 20.14
CA LYS A 139 1.48 -17.55 19.00
C LYS A 139 2.97 -17.49 19.35
N GLU A 140 3.31 -17.10 20.58
CA GLU A 140 4.70 -17.08 21.08
C GLU A 140 5.22 -18.49 21.37
N LYS A 141 4.38 -19.40 21.86
CA LYS A 141 4.77 -20.79 22.17
C LYS A 141 4.98 -21.68 20.95
N LYS A 142 4.25 -21.47 19.85
CA LYS A 142 4.30 -22.38 18.67
C LYS A 142 5.39 -22.07 17.64
N GLY A 143 6.23 -21.05 17.85
CA GLY A 143 7.27 -20.67 16.91
C GLY A 143 6.68 -20.11 15.60
N GLY A 144 7.08 -18.89 15.25
CA GLY A 144 6.43 -18.08 14.21
C GLY A 144 6.48 -18.58 12.75
N ASP A 145 6.62 -19.88 12.49
CA ASP A 145 6.65 -20.50 11.15
C ASP A 145 5.66 -21.66 10.94
N GLU A 146 5.04 -22.21 11.99
CA GLU A 146 3.98 -23.22 11.82
C GLU A 146 2.62 -22.56 11.60
N VAL A 147 1.94 -22.99 10.54
CA VAL A 147 0.56 -22.59 10.29
C VAL A 147 -0.34 -23.17 11.37
N LEU A 148 -0.56 -22.35 12.39
CA LEU A 148 -1.73 -22.18 13.23
C LEU A 148 -2.75 -23.33 13.15
N GLU A 149 -2.40 -24.48 13.73
CA GLU A 149 -3.40 -25.52 14.03
C GLU A 149 -4.22 -25.14 15.26
N VAL A 150 -5.52 -25.35 15.12
CA VAL A 150 -6.61 -24.79 15.93
C VAL A 150 -6.75 -25.49 17.28
N SER A 151 -6.64 -24.75 18.40
CA SER A 151 -7.08 -25.23 19.72
C SER A 151 -8.62 -25.19 19.81
N LYS A 152 -9.24 -26.09 20.60
CA LYS A 152 -10.71 -26.30 20.62
C LYS A 152 -11.51 -25.11 21.18
N GLU A 153 -10.85 -24.15 21.83
CA GLU A 153 -11.47 -23.04 22.57
C GLU A 153 -11.56 -21.74 21.75
N ASP A 154 -10.85 -21.65 20.63
CA ASP A 154 -10.94 -20.52 19.73
C ASP A 154 -12.16 -20.60 18.82
N LYS A 155 -12.92 -19.49 18.73
CA LYS A 155 -14.04 -19.35 17.77
C LYS A 155 -13.50 -19.44 16.34
N LYS A 156 -13.45 -20.66 15.80
CA LYS A 156 -13.02 -20.97 14.43
C LYS A 156 -13.79 -20.10 13.44
N ARG A 157 -13.08 -19.50 12.49
CA ARG A 157 -13.71 -18.72 11.42
C ARG A 157 -13.36 -19.35 10.08
N ARG A 158 -14.38 -19.48 9.22
CA ARG A 158 -14.18 -19.91 7.83
C ARG A 158 -13.87 -18.70 6.97
N LEU A 159 -12.72 -18.74 6.30
CA LEU A 159 -12.32 -17.70 5.37
C LEU A 159 -13.26 -17.69 4.16
N ILE A 160 -13.62 -16.49 3.74
CA ILE A 160 -14.32 -16.27 2.47
C ILE A 160 -13.32 -15.60 1.54
N VAL A 161 -12.87 -16.33 0.52
CA VAL A 161 -11.87 -15.85 -0.43
C VAL A 161 -12.51 -15.71 -1.80
N GLU A 162 -12.32 -14.55 -2.40
CA GLU A 162 -12.85 -14.19 -3.71
C GLU A 162 -11.83 -13.30 -4.43
N PHE A 163 -11.92 -13.15 -5.75
CA PHE A 163 -11.12 -12.13 -6.43
C PHE A 163 -11.51 -10.72 -5.94
N ALA A 164 -10.53 -9.82 -5.80
CA ALA A 164 -10.78 -8.46 -5.34
C ALA A 164 -11.50 -7.64 -6.42
N LEU A 165 -12.34 -6.68 -5.99
CA LEU A 165 -12.82 -5.62 -6.88
C LEU A 165 -11.82 -4.46 -6.82
N GLU A 166 -11.31 -4.03 -7.97
CA GLU A 166 -10.28 -3.00 -8.07
C GLU A 166 -10.73 -1.84 -8.92
N ASN A 167 -10.36 -0.63 -8.51
CA ASN A 167 -10.60 0.56 -9.30
C ASN A 167 -9.49 0.71 -10.35
N VAL A 168 -9.86 0.76 -11.63
CA VAL A 168 -8.93 0.84 -12.77
C VAL A 168 -7.94 2.00 -12.62
N GLN A 169 -8.40 3.19 -12.23
CA GLN A 169 -7.55 4.38 -12.08
C GLN A 169 -6.56 4.24 -10.92
N VAL A 170 -6.94 3.55 -9.85
CA VAL A 170 -6.03 3.28 -8.72
C VAL A 170 -4.98 2.25 -9.12
N VAL A 171 -5.37 1.21 -9.86
CA VAL A 171 -4.45 0.18 -10.37
C VAL A 171 -3.44 0.81 -11.33
N GLN A 172 -3.91 1.62 -12.29
CA GLN A 172 -3.04 2.32 -13.24
C GLN A 172 -2.00 3.18 -12.51
N ARG A 173 -2.45 4.06 -11.61
CA ARG A 173 -1.55 4.93 -10.81
C ARG A 173 -0.55 4.15 -9.97
N ARG A 174 -0.91 2.95 -9.48
CA ARG A 174 0.04 2.09 -8.73
C ARG A 174 1.07 1.48 -9.66
N LYS A 175 0.64 0.94 -10.81
CA LYS A 175 1.54 0.42 -11.85
C LYS A 175 2.52 1.49 -12.31
N ASP A 176 2.05 2.72 -12.53
CA ASP A 176 2.89 3.84 -12.97
C ASP A 176 3.93 4.22 -11.91
N LYS A 177 3.52 4.26 -10.63
CA LYS A 177 4.45 4.50 -9.51
C LYS A 177 5.50 3.38 -9.38
N GLU A 178 5.10 2.12 -9.58
CA GLU A 178 6.03 1.00 -9.54
C GLU A 178 7.00 1.03 -10.71
N LYS A 179 6.52 1.34 -11.93
CA LYS A 179 7.36 1.53 -13.12
C LYS A 179 8.34 2.69 -12.93
N ALA A 180 7.88 3.82 -12.41
CA ALA A 180 8.74 4.96 -12.11
C ALA A 180 9.79 4.64 -11.03
N ALA A 181 9.45 3.84 -10.02
CA ALA A 181 10.40 3.37 -9.02
C ALA A 181 11.42 2.37 -9.59
N LYS A 182 11.01 1.50 -10.52
CA LYS A 182 11.90 0.56 -11.23
C LYS A 182 12.81 1.28 -12.25
N GLY A 183 12.30 2.31 -12.93
CA GLY A 183 13.04 3.12 -13.91
C GLY A 183 14.02 4.11 -13.28
N ARG A 184 13.91 4.37 -11.97
CA ARG A 184 14.99 4.97 -11.19
C ARG A 184 15.97 3.86 -10.81
N LEU A 185 16.98 3.63 -11.66
CA LEU A 185 18.13 2.79 -11.33
C LEU A 185 18.72 3.22 -9.96
N PRO A 186 19.22 2.29 -9.13
CA PRO A 186 20.06 2.66 -8.01
C PRO A 186 21.32 3.31 -8.59
N ARG A 187 21.40 4.65 -8.50
CA ARG A 187 22.56 5.42 -8.96
C ARG A 187 23.83 4.87 -8.32
N THR A 188 24.88 4.71 -9.12
CA THR A 188 26.20 4.30 -8.63
C THR A 188 26.73 5.36 -7.66
N LYS A 189 27.71 4.98 -6.82
CA LYS A 189 28.32 5.91 -5.87
C LYS A 189 28.96 7.12 -6.59
N GLU A 190 29.52 6.87 -7.77
CA GLU A 190 30.11 7.87 -8.67
C GLU A 190 29.08 8.88 -9.21
N GLU A 191 27.88 8.44 -9.59
CA GLU A 191 26.80 9.35 -10.02
C GLU A 191 26.24 10.20 -8.86
N ARG A 192 26.33 9.72 -7.61
CA ARG A 192 25.97 10.51 -6.43
C ARG A 192 27.02 11.56 -6.11
N GLU A 193 28.29 11.22 -6.23
CA GLU A 193 29.42 12.13 -5.99
C GLU A 193 29.53 13.22 -7.08
N ALA A 194 29.21 12.89 -8.34
CA ALA A 194 29.16 13.86 -9.44
C ALA A 194 28.10 14.97 -9.24
N LEU A 195 26.94 14.63 -8.64
CA LEU A 195 25.87 15.59 -8.35
C LEU A 195 26.13 16.43 -7.10
N ASP A 196 26.91 15.94 -6.14
CA ASP A 196 27.34 16.73 -4.98
C ASP A 196 28.47 17.72 -5.36
N ASN A 197 29.31 17.37 -6.33
CA ASN A 197 30.27 18.31 -6.93
C ASN A 197 29.58 19.38 -7.80
N ASP A 198 28.55 19.05 -8.58
CA ASP A 198 27.79 20.06 -9.35
C ASP A 198 26.99 21.02 -8.44
N LYS A 199 26.62 20.58 -7.22
CA LYS A 199 26.05 21.46 -6.19
C LYS A 199 27.08 22.33 -5.48
N LYS A 200 28.35 21.91 -5.40
CA LYS A 200 29.45 22.73 -4.86
C LYS A 200 29.94 23.79 -5.85
N PHE A 201 29.79 23.58 -7.16
CA PHE A 201 30.25 24.55 -8.17
C PHE A 201 29.22 25.63 -8.52
N LYS A 202 27.93 25.43 -8.21
CA LYS A 202 26.90 26.49 -8.30
C LYS A 202 26.67 27.16 -6.95
N GLY A 203 27.68 27.94 -6.54
CA GLY A 203 27.50 29.00 -5.56
C GLY A 203 26.43 30.00 -6.04
N LYS A 204 25.53 30.36 -5.11
CA LYS A 204 24.67 31.57 -5.09
C LYS A 204 24.52 32.31 -6.42
N GLY A 205 23.43 32.06 -7.14
CA GLY A 205 23.07 32.88 -8.30
C GLY A 205 21.79 32.40 -8.98
N ASP A 206 20.71 33.15 -8.75
CA ASP A 206 19.53 33.30 -9.59
C ASP A 206 19.11 32.17 -10.54
N ARG A 207 18.03 31.46 -10.17
CA ARG A 207 17.09 30.90 -11.16
C ARG A 207 15.65 31.12 -10.74
N LYS A 208 15.22 32.38 -10.92
CA LYS A 208 13.81 32.75 -11.06
C LYS A 208 13.28 32.11 -12.34
N ARG A 209 12.17 31.40 -12.24
CA ARG A 209 11.54 30.61 -13.31
C ARG A 209 11.07 31.54 -14.44
N LYS A 210 11.53 31.30 -15.67
CA LYS A 210 10.99 31.92 -16.89
C LYS A 210 9.84 31.05 -17.39
N TRP A 211 8.62 31.46 -17.08
CA TRP A 211 7.39 30.96 -17.71
C TRP A 211 7.31 31.61 -19.09
N SER A 212 7.22 30.79 -20.14
CA SER A 212 7.08 31.25 -21.51
C SER A 212 5.63 31.70 -21.75
N LYS A 213 5.45 32.95 -22.17
CA LYS A 213 4.25 33.45 -22.84
C LYS A 213 4.71 34.59 -23.76
N GLY A 214 4.81 34.33 -25.06
CA GLY A 214 4.77 35.34 -26.12
C GLY A 214 3.52 35.06 -26.96
N GLY A 215 2.90 35.96 -27.70
CA GLY A 215 2.98 37.40 -28.03
C GLY A 215 1.63 37.68 -28.76
N GLU A 216 1.15 38.86 -29.14
CA GLU A 216 1.66 40.21 -29.41
C GLU A 216 0.46 41.19 -29.35
N GLU A 217 0.78 42.48 -29.12
CA GLU A 217 0.09 43.74 -29.50
C GLU A 217 -1.39 43.97 -29.06
N GLU A 218 -1.86 45.15 -28.62
CA GLU A 218 -1.64 46.51 -29.11
C GLU A 218 -2.02 47.56 -28.00
N GLN A 219 -1.72 48.83 -28.26
CA GLN A 219 -1.75 50.02 -27.39
C GLN A 219 -3.13 50.38 -26.77
N GLU A 220 -3.15 50.94 -25.55
CA GLU A 220 -3.55 52.35 -25.32
C GLU A 220 -3.44 52.82 -23.85
N LYS A 221 -3.39 54.15 -23.72
CA LYS A 221 -3.04 55.01 -22.58
C LYS A 221 -4.01 54.95 -21.39
N GLY A 222 -3.50 55.28 -20.19
CA GLY A 222 -4.32 55.74 -19.06
C GLY A 222 -3.52 55.97 -17.77
N GLU A 223 -3.80 57.06 -17.08
CA GLU A 223 -2.97 57.81 -16.12
C GLU A 223 -2.88 57.30 -14.67
N LYS A 224 -1.74 57.68 -14.04
CA LYS A 224 -1.50 58.23 -12.67
C LYS A 224 -1.98 57.54 -11.37
N GLY A 225 -1.01 57.47 -10.45
CA GLY A 225 -1.14 57.43 -8.97
C GLY A 225 -0.10 56.49 -8.34
N LYS A 226 1.12 56.91 -7.96
CA LYS A 226 1.53 57.41 -6.61
C LYS A 226 0.84 56.62 -5.48
N ASP A 227 1.49 55.83 -4.62
CA ASP A 227 2.66 56.15 -3.78
C ASP A 227 3.51 54.92 -3.34
N ALA A 228 4.69 55.27 -2.81
CA ALA A 228 5.83 54.49 -2.33
C ALA A 228 5.50 53.42 -1.26
N GLU A 229 6.01 52.19 -1.40
CA GLU A 229 7.22 51.64 -0.75
C GLU A 229 7.03 51.18 0.71
N GLU A 230 6.88 49.86 0.92
CA GLU A 230 7.66 49.16 1.96
C GLU A 230 7.78 47.65 1.67
N LYS A 231 9.01 47.14 1.68
CA LYS A 231 9.36 45.73 1.49
C LYS A 231 9.06 44.95 2.77
N GLN A 232 8.28 43.86 2.69
CA GLN A 232 8.44 42.76 3.64
C GLN A 232 8.39 41.35 3.02
N LYS A 233 9.25 40.53 3.61
CA LYS A 233 9.78 39.25 3.14
C LYS A 233 8.76 38.11 3.19
N GLY A 234 8.82 37.27 2.15
CA GLY A 234 8.86 35.81 2.22
C GLY A 234 7.83 35.09 3.11
N LYS A 235 6.76 34.62 2.46
CA LYS A 235 5.83 33.60 2.99
C LYS A 235 6.59 32.29 3.32
N GLY A 236 6.74 32.01 4.61
CA GLY A 236 7.14 30.69 5.12
C GLY A 236 5.96 29.70 5.11
N ASN A 237 6.28 28.41 5.06
CA ASN A 237 5.31 27.30 5.07
C ASN A 237 4.44 27.33 6.35
N PRO A 238 3.10 27.42 6.27
CA PRO A 238 2.22 27.60 7.44
C PRO A 238 2.34 26.48 8.49
N GLU A 239 2.62 25.23 8.08
CA GLU A 239 2.81 24.11 9.01
C GLU A 239 4.07 24.23 9.90
N LYS A 240 5.10 24.95 9.44
CA LYS A 240 6.35 25.12 10.20
C LYS A 240 6.19 26.22 11.25
N TRP A 241 5.49 27.30 10.86
CA TRP A 241 5.11 28.40 11.74
C TRP A 241 4.20 27.95 12.90
N ASP A 242 3.24 27.05 12.63
CA ASP A 242 2.36 26.52 13.68
C ASP A 242 3.10 25.61 14.68
N LYS A 243 4.12 24.87 14.24
CA LYS A 243 4.97 24.06 15.12
C LYS A 243 5.85 24.93 16.02
N GLU A 244 6.43 25.99 15.49
CA GLU A 244 7.26 26.94 16.25
C GLU A 244 6.43 27.72 17.27
N LYS A 245 5.24 28.19 16.92
CA LYS A 245 4.31 28.85 17.86
C LYS A 245 3.88 27.92 19.00
N ARG A 246 3.52 26.67 18.69
CA ARG A 246 3.16 25.68 19.72
C ARG A 246 4.34 25.37 20.65
N ALA A 247 5.55 25.24 20.12
CA ALA A 247 6.75 25.02 20.91
C ALA A 247 7.03 26.20 21.86
N ALA A 248 6.93 27.43 21.37
CA ALA A 248 7.11 28.64 22.18
C ALA A 248 6.09 28.72 23.33
N GLN A 249 4.82 28.37 23.06
CA GLN A 249 3.74 28.38 24.05
C GLN A 249 3.95 27.32 25.15
N ILE A 250 4.43 26.13 24.77
CA ILE A 250 4.79 25.07 25.72
C ILE A 250 5.97 25.48 26.61
N ILE A 251 6.99 26.14 26.04
CA ILE A 251 8.16 26.63 26.77
C ILE A 251 7.75 27.73 27.76
N ALA A 252 6.92 28.69 27.35
CA ALA A 252 6.40 29.73 28.23
C ALA A 252 5.62 29.15 29.42
N ARG A 253 4.71 28.19 29.16
CA ARG A 253 3.95 27.51 30.21
C ARG A 253 4.84 26.73 31.17
N LYS A 254 5.89 26.06 30.68
CA LYS A 254 6.89 25.37 31.53
C LYS A 254 7.70 26.36 32.39
N ARG A 255 8.07 27.52 31.85
CA ARG A 255 8.80 28.57 32.61
C ARG A 255 7.94 29.20 33.70
N GLN A 256 6.67 29.48 33.43
CA GLN A 256 5.72 29.94 34.46
C GLN A 256 5.55 28.91 35.58
N LYS A 257 5.39 27.63 35.23
CA LYS A 257 5.21 26.55 36.21
C LYS A 257 6.47 26.31 37.07
N ARG A 258 7.66 26.63 36.55
CA ARG A 258 8.92 26.64 37.32
C ARG A 258 9.04 27.85 38.24
N ARG A 259 8.65 29.06 37.79
CA ARG A 259 8.61 30.26 38.65
C ARG A 259 7.65 30.06 39.84
N MET A 260 6.50 29.43 39.63
CA MET A 260 5.56 29.13 40.73
C MET A 260 6.05 28.04 41.69
N ARG A 261 7.03 27.22 41.30
CA ARG A 261 7.58 26.13 42.13
C ARG A 261 8.85 26.51 42.88
N GLY A 262 9.51 27.60 42.51
CA GLY A 262 10.74 28.11 43.15
C GLY A 262 10.50 29.35 44.01
N GLY A 263 9.26 29.63 44.38
CA GLY A 263 8.89 30.64 45.36
C GLY A 263 8.27 29.96 46.57
N ALA A 264 9.10 29.24 47.32
CA ALA A 264 8.91 28.79 48.70
C ALA A 264 10.30 28.73 49.33
#